data_AF-A0A929E502-F1
#
_entry.id   AF-A0A929E502-F1
#
_cell.length_a   1.000
_cell.length_b   1.000
_cell.length_c   1.000
_cell.angle_alpha   90.00
_cell.angle_beta   90.00
_cell.angle_gamma   90.00
#
_symmetry.space_group_name_H-M   'P 1'
#
loop_
_entity.id
_entity.type
_entity.pdbx_description
1 polymer ?
#
loop_
_entity_poly.entity_id
_entity_poly.type
_entity_poly.pdbx_seq_one_letter_code
_entity_poly.pdbx_strand_id
1 'polypeptide(L)'
;MIVHTPTKIYKDGNIILASRFEMQKSIPYLPQELWYRFPEHYAEYLSPRVDAFVPTALLVAMYAGEKLRVQGKISPRLAYNLFEFRDVHHSFDSKLFHKVDISYDILSQHSSQLAKRGSLQLSAAE
;
A
#
# COMPACT_ATOMS: atom_id res chain seq x y z
N MET A 1 -6.72 13.55 2.25
CA MET A 1 -6.40 12.26 2.88
C MET A 1 -4.90 12.01 2.94
N ILE A 2 -4.40 11.54 4.09
CA ILE A 2 -3.01 11.16 4.33
C ILE A 2 -2.96 9.67 4.68
N VAL A 3 -2.03 8.93 4.05
CA VAL A 3 -1.70 7.55 4.39
C VAL A 3 -0.37 7.53 5.13
N HIS A 4 -0.38 7.07 6.39
CA HIS A 4 0.83 7.02 7.19
C HIS A 4 1.67 5.76 6.90
N THR A 5 2.96 5.83 7.24
CA THR A 5 3.85 4.67 7.21
C THR A 5 3.27 3.52 8.04
N PRO A 6 3.17 2.30 7.48
CA PRO A 6 2.64 1.17 8.22
C PRO A 6 3.54 0.78 9.39
N THR A 7 2.92 0.29 10.45
CA THR A 7 3.59 -0.25 11.63
C THR A 7 3.38 -1.75 11.72
N LYS A 8 4.38 -2.45 12.30
CA LYS A 8 4.30 -3.86 12.65
C LYS A 8 4.06 -4.00 14.14
N ILE A 9 3.02 -4.71 14.53
CA ILE A 9 2.63 -4.92 15.93
C ILE A 9 2.60 -6.44 16.18
N TYR A 10 3.34 -6.91 17.18
CA TYR A 10 3.39 -8.32 17.56
C TYR A 10 2.45 -8.56 18.75
N LYS A 11 1.54 -9.52 18.62
CA LYS A 11 0.54 -9.82 19.64
C LYS A 11 -0.03 -11.23 19.49
N ASP A 12 -0.07 -11.99 20.60
CA ASP A 12 -0.71 -13.30 20.68
C ASP A 12 -0.29 -14.28 19.56
N GLY A 13 1.02 -14.37 19.27
CA GLY A 13 1.56 -15.22 18.20
C GLY A 13 1.23 -14.76 16.78
N ASN A 14 0.74 -13.52 16.63
CA ASN A 14 0.44 -12.89 15.35
C ASN A 14 1.27 -11.62 15.15
N ILE A 15 1.49 -11.28 13.89
CA ILE A 15 1.95 -9.97 13.46
C ILE A 15 0.81 -9.23 12.75
N ILE A 16 0.59 -7.98 13.16
CA ILE A 16 -0.37 -7.06 12.57
C ILE A 16 0.41 -6.00 11.80
N LEU A 17 0.09 -5.83 10.51
CA LEU A 17 0.57 -4.72 9.69
C LEU A 17 -0.57 -3.71 9.58
N ALA A 18 -0.40 -2.54 10.17
CA ALA A 18 -1.45 -1.51 10.25
C ALA A 18 -0.99 -0.19 9.63
N SER A 19 -1.90 0.55 8.99
CA SER A 19 -1.67 1.91 8.51
C SER A 19 -2.84 2.79 8.92
N ARG A 20 -2.51 3.95 9.49
CA ARG A 20 -3.49 4.98 9.85
C ARG A 20 -3.78 5.87 8.64
N PHE A 21 -4.99 6.43 8.63
CA PHE A 21 -5.46 7.39 7.65
C PHE A 21 -5.98 8.64 8.33
N GLU A 22 -5.60 9.80 7.81
CA GLU A 22 -6.17 11.09 8.22
C GLU A 22 -6.95 11.68 7.06
N MET A 23 -8.16 12.15 7.35
CA MET A 23 -9.05 12.79 6.36
C MET A 23 -9.37 14.21 6.79
N GLN A 24 -9.59 15.10 5.82
CA GLN A 24 -10.05 16.45 6.12
C GLN A 24 -11.54 16.45 6.44
N LYS A 25 -12.31 15.61 5.76
CA LYS A 25 -13.73 15.37 5.96
C LYS A 25 -13.92 13.98 6.55
N SER A 26 -14.50 13.91 7.74
CA SER A 26 -14.87 12.63 8.33
C SER A 26 -16.00 11.99 7.52
N ILE A 27 -15.79 10.76 7.07
CA ILE A 27 -16.84 9.93 6.47
C ILE A 27 -17.42 9.04 7.57
N PRO A 28 -18.75 9.07 7.81
CA PRO A 28 -19.38 8.20 8.79
C PRO A 28 -18.99 6.73 8.56
N TYR A 29 -18.65 6.05 9.66
CA TYR A 29 -18.31 4.62 9.70
C TYR A 29 -17.02 4.21 8.97
N LEU A 30 -16.28 5.14 8.37
CA LEU A 30 -14.97 4.83 7.81
C LEU A 30 -13.93 4.72 8.95
N PRO A 31 -13.18 3.61 9.05
CA PRO A 31 -12.16 3.47 10.09
C PRO A 31 -10.96 4.39 9.81
N GLN A 32 -10.34 4.90 10.87
CA GLN A 32 -9.10 5.69 10.79
C GLN A 32 -7.84 4.82 10.65
N GLU A 33 -7.99 3.50 10.71
CA GLU A 33 -6.90 2.54 10.58
C GLU A 33 -7.38 1.30 9.83
N LEU A 34 -6.55 0.81 8.91
CA LEU A 34 -6.71 -0.50 8.29
C LEU A 34 -5.54 -1.37 8.70
N TRP A 35 -5.81 -2.65 8.89
CA TRP A 35 -4.80 -3.61 9.32
C TRP A 35 -5.01 -4.97 8.68
N TYR A 36 -3.91 -5.68 8.54
CA TYR A 36 -3.86 -7.08 8.14
C TYR A 36 -3.19 -7.87 9.26
N ARG A 37 -3.67 -9.10 9.52
CA ARG A 37 -3.10 -9.98 10.54
C ARG A 37 -2.59 -11.26 9.91
N PHE A 38 -1.40 -11.67 10.32
CA PHE A 38 -0.74 -12.89 9.88
C PHE A 38 -0.15 -13.62 11.09
N PRO A 39 0.07 -14.94 11.00
CA PRO A 39 0.94 -15.64 11.94
C PRO A 39 2.32 -14.98 12.05
N GLU A 40 2.88 -14.92 13.25
CA GLU A 40 4.13 -14.20 13.53
C GLU A 40 5.32 -14.67 12.69
N HIS A 41 5.38 -15.96 12.33
CA HIS A 41 6.46 -16.50 11.50
C HIS A 41 6.53 -15.90 10.08
N TYR A 42 5.50 -15.15 9.64
CA TYR A 42 5.56 -14.40 8.39
C TYR A 42 6.22 -13.01 8.51
N ALA A 43 6.62 -12.59 9.71
CA ALA A 43 7.03 -11.22 9.99
C ALA A 43 8.15 -10.69 9.08
N GLU A 44 9.11 -11.55 8.73
CA GLU A 44 10.24 -11.20 7.86
C GLU A 44 9.83 -10.98 6.39
N TYR A 45 8.73 -11.57 5.95
CA TYR A 45 8.22 -11.43 4.58
C TYR A 45 7.31 -10.21 4.42
N LEU A 46 6.82 -9.63 5.52
CA LEU A 46 5.94 -8.47 5.46
C LEU A 46 6.76 -7.21 5.13
N SER A 47 6.40 -6.57 4.02
CA SER A 47 6.97 -5.30 3.62
C SER A 47 6.44 -4.16 4.51
N PRO A 48 7.30 -3.21 4.95
CA PRO A 48 6.86 -1.99 5.63
C PRO A 48 6.37 -0.91 4.64
N ARG A 49 6.25 -1.24 3.34
CA ARG A 49 5.76 -0.31 2.33
C ARG A 49 4.26 -0.10 2.48
N VAL A 50 3.80 1.07 2.05
CA VAL A 50 2.37 1.43 2.02
C VAL A 50 1.59 0.71 0.90
N ASP A 51 2.26 -0.12 0.08
CA ASP A 51 1.70 -0.70 -1.14
C ASP A 51 0.34 -1.39 -0.94
N ALA A 52 0.16 -2.06 0.20
CA ALA A 52 -1.08 -2.78 0.56
C ALA A 52 -2.25 -1.87 0.98
N PHE A 53 -2.00 -0.58 1.21
CA PHE A 53 -2.98 0.36 1.77
C PHE A 53 -3.38 1.47 0.79
N VAL A 54 -2.45 1.90 -0.08
CA VAL A 54 -2.65 3.06 -0.96
C VAL A 54 -3.80 2.89 -1.97
N PRO A 55 -4.01 1.74 -2.64
CA PRO A 55 -5.11 1.61 -3.60
C PRO A 55 -6.48 1.88 -2.99
N THR A 56 -6.74 1.31 -1.81
CA THR A 56 -7.99 1.55 -1.06
C THR A 56 -8.10 3.00 -0.62
N ALA A 57 -7.00 3.59 -0.10
CA ALA A 57 -6.98 4.98 0.29
C ALA A 57 -7.26 5.93 -0.88
N LEU A 58 -6.79 5.60 -2.09
CA LEU A 58 -7.08 6.37 -3.29
C LEU A 58 -8.57 6.38 -3.62
N LEU A 59 -9.26 5.23 -3.57
CA LEU A 59 -10.70 5.18 -3.80
C LEU A 59 -11.49 6.03 -2.78
N VAL A 60 -11.09 5.96 -1.51
CA VAL A 60 -11.70 6.79 -0.45
C VAL A 60 -11.43 8.27 -0.69
N ALA A 61 -10.20 8.65 -1.04
CA ALA A 61 -9.83 10.03 -1.33
C ALA A 61 -10.61 10.56 -2.54
N MET A 62 -10.78 9.75 -3.60
CA MET A 62 -11.59 10.08 -4.77
C MET A 62 -13.06 10.28 -4.41
N TYR A 63 -13.63 9.39 -3.60
CA TYR A 63 -15.01 9.51 -3.11
C TYR A 63 -15.21 10.77 -2.25
N ALA A 64 -14.24 11.11 -1.39
CA ALA A 64 -14.28 12.31 -0.56
C ALA A 64 -13.99 13.61 -1.33
N GLY A 65 -13.44 13.51 -2.55
CA GLY A 65 -12.90 14.64 -3.31
C GLY A 65 -11.68 15.28 -2.65
N GLU A 66 -10.84 14.49 -1.98
CA GLU A 66 -9.66 14.96 -1.26
C GLU A 66 -8.36 14.55 -1.94
N LYS A 67 -7.34 15.42 -1.87
CA LYS A 67 -5.98 15.07 -2.30
C LYS A 67 -5.42 13.92 -1.47
N LEU A 68 -4.71 13.00 -2.11
CA LEU A 68 -4.03 11.88 -1.47
C LEU A 68 -2.54 12.20 -1.26
N ARG A 69 -2.08 12.17 -0.01
CA ARG A 69 -0.66 12.24 0.35
C ARG A 69 -0.19 10.94 0.98
N VAL A 70 0.91 10.38 0.48
CA VAL A 70 1.47 9.11 0.94
C VAL A 70 2.78 9.36 1.68
N GLN A 71 2.80 9.17 3.01
CA GLN A 71 3.99 9.44 3.83
C GLN A 71 4.97 8.25 3.91
N GLY A 72 4.50 7.03 3.67
CA GLY A 72 5.35 5.84 3.72
C GLY A 72 6.01 5.48 2.39
N LYS A 73 6.97 4.56 2.44
CA LYS A 73 7.67 4.05 1.24
C LYS A 73 6.67 3.36 0.31
N ILE A 74 6.61 3.80 -0.94
CA ILE A 74 5.80 3.18 -1.99
C ILE A 74 6.70 2.63 -3.10
N SER A 75 6.30 1.49 -3.68
CA SER A 75 7.00 0.95 -4.85
C SER A 75 6.84 1.87 -6.08
N PRO A 76 7.89 2.07 -6.91
CA PRO A 76 7.79 2.90 -8.10
C PRO A 76 6.72 2.42 -9.08
N ARG A 77 6.58 1.09 -9.23
CA ARG A 77 5.55 0.48 -10.08
C ARG A 77 4.14 0.88 -9.63
N LEU A 78 3.86 0.81 -8.33
CA LEU A 78 2.55 1.23 -7.82
C LEU A 78 2.37 2.73 -7.97
N ALA A 79 3.37 3.54 -7.60
CA ALA A 79 3.30 5.01 -7.72
C ALA A 79 2.99 5.48 -9.16
N TYR A 80 3.56 4.82 -10.16
CA TYR A 80 3.28 5.10 -11.57
C TYR A 80 1.85 4.67 -11.95
N ASN A 81 1.45 3.46 -11.57
CA ASN A 81 0.15 2.90 -11.97
C ASN A 81 -1.04 3.50 -11.21
N LEU A 82 -0.84 4.21 -10.11
CA LEU A 82 -1.94 4.84 -9.35
C LEU A 82 -2.67 5.93 -10.14
N PHE A 83 -2.01 6.61 -11.07
CA PHE A 83 -2.66 7.60 -11.93
C PHE A 83 -3.63 6.94 -12.91
N GLU A 84 -3.23 5.81 -13.50
CA GLU A 84 -4.11 5.01 -14.35
C GLU A 84 -5.26 4.41 -13.54
N PHE A 85 -4.96 3.87 -12.36
CA PHE A 85 -5.98 3.34 -11.44
C PHE A 85 -7.04 4.41 -11.08
N ARG A 86 -6.61 5.64 -10.78
CA ARG A 86 -7.51 6.80 -10.57
C ARG A 86 -8.37 7.07 -11.80
N ASP A 87 -7.74 7.13 -12.98
CA ASP A 87 -8.42 7.53 -14.21
C ASP A 87 -9.45 6.48 -14.66
N VAL A 88 -9.18 5.19 -14.46
CA VAL A 88 -10.14 4.09 -14.70
C VAL A 88 -11.35 4.19 -13.77
N HIS A 89 -11.16 4.45 -12.47
CA HIS A 89 -12.29 4.56 -11.55
C HIS A 89 -13.12 5.83 -11.80
N HIS A 90 -12.46 6.93 -12.16
CA HIS A 90 -13.16 8.16 -12.53
C HIS A 90 -13.96 8.02 -13.83
N SER A 91 -13.47 7.27 -14.82
CA SER A 91 -14.21 7.06 -16.07
C SER A 91 -15.42 6.14 -15.88
N PHE A 92 -15.35 5.21 -14.91
CA PHE A 92 -16.47 4.35 -14.54
C PHE A 92 -17.64 5.13 -13.94
N ASP A 93 -17.39 5.96 -12.92
CA ASP A 93 -18.40 6.88 -12.37
C ASP A 93 -17.73 8.17 -11.87
N SER A 94 -17.77 9.20 -12.71
CA SER A 94 -17.13 10.49 -12.43
C SER A 94 -17.85 11.32 -11.37
N LYS A 95 -19.10 10.99 -11.05
CA LYS A 95 -19.87 11.64 -9.98
C LYS A 95 -19.48 11.06 -8.62
N LEU A 96 -19.19 9.75 -8.59
CA LEU A 96 -18.80 9.05 -7.36
C LEU A 96 -17.30 9.15 -7.08
N PHE A 97 -16.45 9.05 -8.10
CA PHE A 97 -15.00 9.01 -7.96
C PHE A 97 -14.35 10.23 -8.61
N HIS A 98 -14.09 11.27 -7.83
CA HIS A 98 -13.46 12.49 -8.35
C HIS A 98 -11.98 12.27 -8.68
N LYS A 99 -11.46 12.94 -9.72
CA LYS A 99 -10.01 12.99 -9.92
C LYS A 99 -9.36 13.83 -8.83
N VAL A 100 -8.47 13.20 -8.09
CA VAL A 100 -7.71 13.86 -7.01
C VAL A 100 -6.21 13.85 -7.32
N ASP A 101 -5.50 14.82 -6.75
CA ASP A 101 -4.04 14.86 -6.80
C ASP A 101 -3.45 13.77 -5.91
N ILE A 102 -2.34 13.19 -6.34
CA ILE A 102 -1.59 12.17 -5.61
C ILE A 102 -0.16 12.65 -5.41
N SER A 103 0.32 12.66 -4.18
CA SER A 103 1.70 13.00 -3.82
C SER A 103 2.35 11.92 -2.96
N TYR A 104 3.66 11.76 -3.12
CA TYR A 104 4.46 10.75 -2.43
C TYR A 104 5.63 11.41 -1.71
N ASP A 105 5.81 11.11 -0.43
CA ASP A 105 6.95 11.61 0.34
C ASP A 105 8.21 10.77 0.06
N ILE A 106 8.07 9.45 -0.12
CA ILE A 106 9.21 8.53 -0.30
C ILE A 106 8.93 7.47 -1.38
N LEU A 107 9.64 7.53 -2.50
CA LEU A 107 9.69 6.46 -3.49
C LEU A 107 10.75 5.42 -3.11
N SER A 108 10.40 4.14 -3.03
CA SER A 108 11.37 3.09 -2.72
C SER A 108 12.30 2.82 -3.90
N GLN A 109 13.59 2.63 -3.65
CA GLN A 109 14.52 2.15 -4.68
C GLN A 109 14.21 0.69 -5.06
N HIS A 110 14.42 0.34 -6.32
CA HIS A 110 14.36 -1.04 -6.79
C HIS A 110 15.47 -1.85 -6.11
N SER A 111 15.15 -2.63 -5.08
CA SER A 111 16.10 -3.60 -4.51
C SER A 111 16.09 -4.85 -5.38
N SER A 112 17.02 -4.94 -6.33
CA SER A 112 17.33 -6.12 -7.15
C SER A 112 17.97 -7.24 -6.33
N GLN A 113 17.33 -7.71 -5.26
CA GLN A 113 17.90 -8.74 -4.38
C GLN A 113 17.27 -10.14 -4.51
N LEU A 114 16.31 -10.35 -5.42
CA LEU A 114 15.74 -11.69 -5.65
C LEU A 114 16.51 -12.58 -6.65
N ALA A 115 17.66 -12.15 -7.16
CA ALA A 115 18.45 -12.94 -8.12
C ALA A 115 19.35 -14.05 -7.50
N LYS A 116 19.34 -14.27 -6.18
CA LYS A 116 20.29 -15.21 -5.52
C LYS A 116 19.72 -16.57 -5.10
N ARG A 117 18.54 -17.00 -5.58
CA ARG A 117 17.98 -18.33 -5.27
C ARG A 117 17.44 -19.05 -6.51
N GLY A 118 18.30 -19.21 -7.52
CA GLY A 118 17.97 -19.94 -8.75
C GLY A 118 19.10 -20.83 -9.30
N SER A 119 20.18 -21.07 -8.57
CA SER A 119 21.18 -22.08 -8.96
C SER A 119 20.88 -23.41 -8.26
N LEU A 120 19.89 -24.13 -8.78
CA LEU A 120 19.88 -25.59 -8.70
C LEU A 120 21.07 -26.08 -9.53
N GLN A 121 22.21 -26.34 -8.89
CA GLN A 121 23.22 -27.18 -9.50
C GLN A 121 22.69 -28.61 -9.49
N LEU A 122 22.29 -29.07 -10.67
CA LEU A 122 22.12 -30.49 -11.00
C LEU A 122 23.38 -31.25 -10.58
N SER A 123 23.24 -32.18 -9.64
CA SER A 123 24.27 -33.20 -9.41
C SER A 123 24.29 -34.12 -10.63
N ALA A 124 25.30 -34.00 -11.48
CA ALA A 124 25.63 -35.07 -12.42
C ALA A 124 26.27 -36.21 -11.62
N ALA A 125 25.61 -37.36 -11.62
CA ALA A 125 26.19 -38.62 -11.23
C ALA A 125 27.07 -39.13 -12.38
N GLU A 126 28.33 -39.41 -12.08
CA GLU A 126 29.17 -40.42 -12.75
C GLU A 126 29.98 -41.15 -11.67
#